data_AF-A0A955FR21-F1
#
_entry.id   AF-A0A955FR21-F1
#
_cell.length_a   1.000
_cell.length_b   1.000
_cell.length_c   1.000
_cell.angle_alpha   90.00
_cell.angle_beta   90.00
_cell.angle_gamma   90.00
#
_symmetry.space_group_name_H-M   'P 1'
#
loop_
_entity.id
_entity.type
_entity.pdbx_description
1 polymer ?
#
loop_
_entity_poly.entity_id
_entity_poly.type
_entity_poly.pdbx_seq_one_letter_code
_entity_poly.pdbx_strand_id
1 'polypeptide(L)' 'MKVKKVTLRDSSYPSVLKDIASPPKQLYYLGAEPDTWLARPRVAIVGSRSVTPYGKAVTEQLASQ' A
#
# COMPACT_ATOMS: atom_id res chain seq x y z
N MET A 1 -16.69 -12.75 -0.78
CA MET A 1 -16.08 -11.42 -0.50
C MET A 1 -16.36 -10.49 -1.67
N LYS A 2 -16.80 -9.25 -1.42
CA LYS A 2 -17.09 -8.26 -2.48
C LYS A 2 -15.83 -7.45 -2.79
N VAL A 3 -15.27 -7.67 -3.98
CA VAL A 3 -14.13 -6.88 -4.49
C VAL A 3 -14.64 -5.52 -4.97
N LYS A 4 -14.01 -4.45 -4.53
CA LYS A 4 -14.29 -3.07 -4.96
C LYS A 4 -13.27 -2.63 -6.01
N LYS A 5 -13.60 -1.59 -6.77
CA LYS A 5 -12.80 -1.08 -7.89
C LYS A 5 -12.72 0.44 -7.82
N VAL A 6 -11.55 0.99 -8.12
CA VAL A 6 -11.31 2.42 -8.35
C VAL A 6 -10.49 2.59 -9.63
N THR A 7 -10.72 3.66 -10.37
CA THR A 7 -10.12 3.98 -11.67
C THR A 7 -9.43 5.33 -11.63
N LEU A 8 -8.52 5.60 -12.58
CA LEU A 8 -7.79 6.89 -12.64
C LEU A 8 -8.70 8.14 -12.68
N ARG A 9 -9.96 7.97 -13.08
CA ARG A 9 -10.97 9.04 -13.19
C ARG A 9 -11.69 9.31 -11.87
N ASP A 10 -11.61 8.40 -10.91
CA ASP A 10 -12.28 8.53 -9.63
C ASP A 10 -11.48 9.47 -8.71
N SER A 11 -12.19 10.27 -7.92
CA SER A 11 -11.58 11.17 -6.93
C SER A 11 -10.84 10.41 -5.83
N SER A 12 -11.30 9.21 -5.50
CA SER A 12 -10.69 8.30 -4.51
C SER A 12 -9.48 7.53 -5.05
N TYR A 13 -9.06 7.77 -6.29
CA TYR A 13 -7.85 7.16 -6.81
C TYR A 13 -6.60 7.77 -6.15
N PRO A 14 -5.64 6.95 -5.67
CA PRO A 14 -4.47 7.44 -4.95
C PRO A 14 -3.63 8.40 -5.81
N SER A 15 -3.49 9.66 -5.40
CA SER A 15 -2.70 10.67 -6.13
C SER A 15 -1.26 10.23 -6.36
N VAL A 16 -0.62 9.64 -5.34
CA VAL A 16 0.76 9.13 -5.43
C VAL A 16 0.98 8.10 -6.54
N LEU A 17 -0.07 7.38 -6.98
CA LEU A 17 0.01 6.44 -8.09
C LEU A 17 -0.31 7.08 -9.45
N LYS A 18 -0.86 8.30 -9.47
CA LYS A 18 -1.03 9.09 -10.70
C LYS A 18 0.31 9.66 -11.18
N ASP A 19 1.24 9.88 -10.25
CA ASP A 19 2.50 10.58 -10.51
C ASP A 19 3.66 9.66 -10.98
N ILE A 20 3.46 8.33 -10.97
CA ILE A 20 4.48 7.38 -11.44
C ILE A 20 4.47 7.28 -12.98
N ALA A 21 5.60 6.85 -13.57
CA ALA A 21 5.76 6.82 -15.03
C ALA A 21 4.71 6.00 -15.80
N SER A 22 4.08 5.02 -15.16
CA SER A 22 3.01 4.20 -15.77
C SER A 22 1.88 3.97 -14.77
N PRO A 23 0.96 4.94 -14.61
CA PRO A 23 -0.14 4.85 -13.67
C PRO A 23 -1.09 3.68 -14.00
N PRO A 24 -1.40 2.80 -13.04
CA PRO A 24 -2.38 1.73 -13.25
C PRO A 24 -3.76 2.30 -13.58
N LYS A 25 -4.38 1.85 -14.68
CA LYS A 25 -5.70 2.35 -15.12
C LYS A 25 -6.82 2.12 -14.10
N GLN A 26 -6.70 1.05 -13.32
CA GLN A 26 -7.66 0.65 -12.30
C GLN A 26 -6.97 -0.15 -11.20
N LEU A 27 -7.50 -0.08 -9.98
CA LEU A 27 -7.07 -0.85 -8.82
C LEU A 27 -8.27 -1.60 -8.25
N TYR A 28 -8.03 -2.82 -7.79
CA TYR A 28 -9.00 -3.66 -7.09
C TYR A 28 -8.58 -3.79 -5.64
N TYR A 29 -9.53 -3.70 -4.73
CA TYR A 29 -9.24 -3.77 -3.30
C TYR A 29 -10.37 -4.43 -2.50
N LEU A 30 -10.04 -4.81 -1.28
CA LEU A 30 -10.93 -5.43 -0.30
C LEU A 30 -10.84 -4.64 1.01
N GLY A 31 -11.97 -4.50 1.72
CA GLY A 31 -12.02 -3.78 2.99
C GLY A 31 -12.47 -2.33 2.90
N ALA A 32 -11.90 -1.48 3.75
CA ALA A 32 -12.25 -0.07 3.93
C ALA A 32 -11.91 0.78 2.69
N GLU A 33 -12.63 1.89 2.54
CA GLU A 33 -12.42 2.83 1.43
C GLU A 33 -10.99 3.40 1.42
N PRO A 34 -10.35 3.54 0.24
CA PRO A 34 -8.95 3.92 0.12
C PRO A 34 -8.55 5.18 0.89
N ASP A 35 -9.39 6.21 0.84
CA ASP A 35 -9.14 7.51 1.46
C ASP A 35 -8.84 7.40 2.96
N THR A 36 -9.44 6.43 3.66
CA THR A 36 -9.25 6.24 5.11
C THR A 36 -7.83 5.83 5.50
N TRP A 37 -7.15 5.05 4.65
CA TRP A 37 -5.79 4.57 4.90
C TRP A 37 -4.74 5.27 4.03
N LEU A 38 -5.13 5.86 2.90
CA LEU A 38 -4.27 6.66 2.02
C LEU A 38 -4.05 8.10 2.49
N ALA A 39 -4.85 8.62 3.42
CA ALA A 39 -4.59 9.93 4.00
C ALA A 39 -3.44 9.92 5.02
N ARG A 40 -3.07 8.75 5.54
CA ARG A 40 -2.04 8.60 6.58
C ARG A 40 -0.64 8.57 5.95
N PRO A 41 0.40 9.05 6.66
CA PRO A 41 1.79 8.75 6.32
C PRO A 41 2.01 7.24 6.21
N ARG A 42 2.83 6.83 5.25
CA ARG A 42 3.12 5.41 4.95
C ARG A 42 4.59 5.23 4.65
N VAL A 43 5.13 4.10 5.09
CA VAL A 43 6.49 3.64 4.75
C VAL A 43 6.38 2.23 4.21
N ALA A 44 7.06 1.96 3.09
CA ALA A 44 7.17 0.61 2.56
C ALA A 44 8.33 -0.12 3.26
N ILE A 45 8.07 -1.29 3.82
CA ILE A 45 9.09 -2.19 4.37
C ILE A 45 9.23 -3.38 3.41
N VAL A 46 10.40 -3.54 2.81
CA VAL A 46 10.75 -4.60 1.86
C VAL A 46 12.05 -5.28 2.28
N GLY A 47 12.27 -6.54 1.88
CA GLY A 47 13.47 -7.28 2.28
C GLY A 47 13.61 -8.65 1.62
N SER A 48 14.60 -9.42 2.06
CA SER A 48 14.86 -10.78 1.58
C SER A 48 13.68 -11.71 1.84
N ARG A 49 13.39 -12.61 0.88
CA ARG A 49 12.43 -13.71 1.05
C ARG A 49 12.92 -14.80 2.02
N SER A 50 14.23 -14.89 2.23
CA SER A 50 14.87 -15.77 3.22
C SER A 50 15.44 -14.89 4.33
N VAL A 51 14.59 -14.52 5.28
CA VAL A 51 14.93 -13.62 6.38
C VAL A 51 15.66 -14.40 7.49
N THR A 52 16.69 -13.79 8.08
CA THR A 52 17.36 -14.35 9.26
C THR A 52 16.56 -14.05 10.53
N PRO A 53 16.74 -14.79 11.64
CA PRO A 53 16.09 -14.46 12.91
C PRO A 53 16.36 -13.01 13.36
N TYR A 54 17.59 -12.53 13.19
CA TYR A 54 17.96 -11.14 13.46
C TYR A 54 17.18 -10.15 12.57
N GLY A 55 17.14 -10.39 11.26
CA GLY A 55 16.41 -9.53 10.32
C GLY A 55 14.92 -9.45 10.65
N LYS A 56 14.31 -10.56 11.08
CA LYS A 56 12.92 -10.60 11.53
C LYS A 56 12.72 -9.70 12.77
N ALA A 57 13.55 -9.86 13.79
CA ALA A 57 13.45 -9.09 15.03
C ALA A 57 13.58 -7.57 14.79
N VAL A 58 14.56 -7.15 13.99
CA VAL A 58 14.73 -5.73 13.62
C VAL A 58 13.54 -5.20 12.83
N THR A 59 12.99 -6.00 11.90
CA THR A 59 11.82 -5.60 11.11
C THR A 59 10.59 -5.39 12.00
N GLU A 60 10.36 -6.27 12.98
CA GLU A 60 9.27 -6.13 13.96
C GLU A 60 9.44 -4.87 14.83
N GLN A 61 10.67 -4.59 15.29
CA GLN A 61 10.98 -3.39 16.06
C GLN A 61 10.73 -2.10 15.25
N LEU A 62 11.10 -2.07 13.97
CA LEU A 62 10.91 -0.91 13.09
C LEU A 62 9.44 -0.71 12.72
N ALA A 63 8.69 -1.79 12.48
CA ALA A 63 7.28 -1.72 12.08
C ALA A 63 6.33 -1.32 13.22
N SER A 64 6.79 -1.41 14.47
CA SER A 64 6.00 -1.11 15.68
C SER A 64 6.27 0.29 16.26
N GLN A 65 7.18 1.07 15.66
CA GLN A 65 7.34 2.50 15.98
C GLN A 65 6.16 3.31 15.43
#